data_AF-A0A136PXA6-F1
#
_entry.id   AF-A0A136PXA6-F1
#
_cell.length_a   1.000
_cell.length_b   1.000
_cell.length_c   1.000
_cell.angle_alpha   90.00
_cell.angle_beta   90.00
_cell.angle_gamma   90.00
#
_symmetry.space_group_name_H-M   'P 1'
#
loop_
_entity.id
_entity.type
_entity.pdbx_description
1 polymer ?
#
loop_
_entity_poly.entity_id
_entity_poly.type
_entity_poly.pdbx_seq_one_letter_code
_entity_poly.pdbx_strand_id
1 'polypeptide(L)' 'MNDIRDTALARQLVDAPWRTSTRSQTSNCVEVAALPTGPAAVALRDSKDRGGPVLLFDRAEWNGFLAGTRNGEFDLR' A
#
# COMPACT_ATOMS: atom_id res chain seq x y z
N MET A 1 -20.91 13.32 -4.75
CA MET A 1 -19.90 14.15 -4.06
C MET A 1 -18.66 13.32 -3.70
N ASN A 2 -18.04 12.66 -4.70
CA ASN A 2 -16.76 11.93 -4.52
C ASN A 2 -15.84 11.90 -5.77
N ASP A 3 -16.26 12.52 -6.88
CA ASP A 3 -15.71 12.25 -8.21
C ASP A 3 -14.25 12.71 -8.41
N ILE A 4 -13.91 13.89 -7.88
CA ILE A 4 -12.59 14.50 -8.11
C ILE A 4 -11.50 13.84 -7.26
N ARG A 5 -11.83 13.48 -6.01
CA ARG A 5 -10.87 12.86 -5.08
C ARG A 5 -10.56 11.42 -5.50
N ASP A 6 -11.57 10.67 -5.91
CA ASP A 6 -11.40 9.31 -6.42
C ASP A 6 -10.57 9.31 -7.70
N THR A 7 -10.82 10.23 -8.63
CA THR A 7 -10.06 10.33 -9.88
C THR A 7 -8.60 10.74 -9.65
N ALA A 8 -8.35 11.68 -8.73
CA ALA A 8 -6.99 12.13 -8.42
C ALA A 8 -6.16 11.01 -7.77
N LEU A 9 -6.75 10.29 -6.81
CA LEU A 9 -6.11 9.15 -6.17
C LEU A 9 -5.87 8.00 -7.16
N ALA A 10 -6.86 7.68 -7.99
CA ALA A 10 -6.70 6.67 -9.03
C ALA A 10 -5.52 6.99 -9.96
N ARG A 11 -5.39 8.26 -10.39
CA ARG A 11 -4.25 8.70 -11.21
C ARG A 11 -2.92 8.59 -10.46
N GLN A 12 -2.87 8.98 -9.19
CA GLN A 12 -1.67 8.77 -8.37
C GLN A 12 -1.28 7.30 -8.26
N LEU A 13 -2.22 6.38 -8.12
CA LEU A 13 -1.95 4.94 -8.03
C LEU A 13 -1.43 4.35 -9.34
N VAL A 14 -1.90 4.86 -10.48
CA VAL A 14 -1.40 4.49 -11.81
C VAL A 14 0.06 4.96 -11.98
N ASP A 15 0.36 6.20 -11.59
CA ASP A 15 1.68 6.82 -11.77
C ASP A 15 2.64 6.53 -10.59
N ALA A 16 2.19 5.78 -9.58
CA ALA A 16 2.94 5.56 -8.34
C ALA A 16 4.23 4.75 -8.56
N PRO A 17 5.32 5.08 -7.84
CA PRO A 17 6.59 4.37 -7.92
C PRO A 17 6.54 3.05 -7.13
N TRP A 18 5.81 2.06 -7.65
CA TRP A 18 5.65 0.75 -7.02
C TRP A 18 6.98 0.01 -6.88
N ARG A 19 7.25 -0.49 -5.66
CA ARG A 19 8.42 -1.30 -5.33
C ARG A 19 7.96 -2.66 -4.83
N THR A 20 8.35 -3.72 -5.52
CA THR A 20 8.13 -5.10 -5.08
C THR A 20 9.05 -5.41 -3.90
N SER A 21 8.51 -6.07 -2.87
CA SER A 21 9.33 -6.54 -1.74
C SER A 21 10.34 -7.58 -2.21
N THR A 22 11.58 -7.50 -1.73
CA THR A 22 12.63 -8.50 -1.99
C THR A 22 12.33 -9.86 -1.37
N ARG A 23 11.34 -9.95 -0.47
CA ARG A 23 10.85 -11.19 0.13
C ARG A 23 9.70 -11.82 -0.67
N SER A 24 9.27 -11.20 -1.76
CA SER A 24 8.22 -11.70 -2.66
C SER A 24 8.71 -12.93 -3.43
N GLN A 25 8.49 -14.12 -2.87
CA GLN A 25 8.70 -15.40 -3.53
C GLN A 25 7.37 -15.97 -4.02
N THR A 26 7.39 -17.19 -4.56
CA THR A 26 6.33 -17.84 -5.36
C THR A 26 4.89 -17.67 -4.84
N SER A 27 4.65 -17.57 -3.53
CA SER A 27 3.30 -17.51 -2.94
C SER A 27 2.85 -16.15 -2.39
N ASN A 28 3.73 -15.29 -1.86
CA ASN A 28 3.33 -14.09 -1.11
C ASN A 28 4.08 -12.84 -1.60
N CYS A 29 3.53 -12.16 -2.62
CA CYS A 29 4.18 -11.01 -3.25
C CYS A 29 3.44 -9.71 -2.93
N VAL A 30 4.16 -8.70 -2.45
CA VAL A 30 3.58 -7.38 -2.16
C VAL A 30 4.37 -6.27 -2.83
N GLU A 31 3.65 -5.26 -3.32
CA GLU A 31 4.19 -4.00 -3.84
C GLU A 31 3.77 -2.83 -2.93
N VAL A 32 4.70 -1.91 -2.68
CA VAL A 32 4.47 -0.70 -1.88
C VAL A 32 4.89 0.53 -2.67
N ALA A 33 4.12 1.62 -2.59
CA ALA A 33 4.48 2.90 -3.18
C ALA A 33 4.26 4.06 -2.20
N ALA A 34 5.15 5.05 -2.24
CA ALA A 34 4.95 6.32 -1.55
C ALA A 34 4.06 7.24 -2.39
N LEU A 35 3.06 7.85 -1.75
CA LEU A 35 2.15 8.81 -2.38
C LEU A 35 2.56 10.22 -1.95
N PRO A 36 2.94 11.11 -2.89
CA PRO A 36 3.54 12.40 -2.57
C PRO A 36 2.52 13.46 -2.11
N THR A 37 1.23 13.28 -2.43
CA THR A 37 0.18 14.25 -2.13
C THR A 37 -1.10 13.54 -1.68
N GLY A 38 -1.94 14.23 -0.90
CA GLY A 38 -3.21 13.70 -0.42
C GLY A 38 -3.16 13.15 1.01
N PRO A 39 -4.29 12.60 1.50
CA PRO A 39 -4.39 12.09 2.86
C PRO A 39 -3.63 10.78 3.07
N ALA A 40 -3.55 9.93 2.03
CA ALA A 40 -2.73 8.74 2.03
C ALA A 40 -1.28 9.08 1.72
N ALA A 41 -0.35 8.45 2.44
CA ALA A 41 1.08 8.58 2.27
C ALA A 41 1.72 7.31 1.69
N VAL A 42 1.09 6.15 1.89
CA VAL A 42 1.59 4.86 1.40
C VAL A 42 0.44 4.05 0.79
N ALA A 43 0.71 3.41 -0.34
CA ALA A 43 -0.16 2.44 -0.98
C ALA A 43 0.48 1.05 -0.93
N LEU A 44 -0.32 0.02 -0.64
CA LEU A 44 0.09 -1.38 -0.62
C LEU A 44 -0.88 -2.23 -1.44
N ARG A 45 -0.37 -3.14 -2.27
CA ARG A 45 -1.19 -4.08 -3.05
C ARG A 45 -0.53 -5.44 -3.20
N ASP A 46 -1.33 -6.42 -3.60
CA ASP A 46 -0.84 -7.71 -4.09
C ASP A 46 -0.14 -7.51 -5.43
N SER A 47 1.12 -7.94 -5.55
CA SER A 47 1.85 -7.84 -6.82
C SER A 47 1.28 -8.74 -7.91
N LYS A 48 0.54 -9.79 -7.52
CA LYS A 48 -0.08 -10.76 -8.44
C LYS A 48 -1.43 -10.31 -8.95
N ASP A 49 -2.10 -9.41 -8.23
CA ASP A 49 -3.37 -8.80 -8.61
C ASP A 49 -3.24 -7.26 -8.59
N ARG A 50 -2.49 -6.72 -9.56
CA ARG A 50 -2.21 -5.28 -9.65
C ARG A 50 -3.44 -4.41 -9.88
N GLY A 51 -4.54 -5.00 -10.39
CA GLY A 51 -5.83 -4.34 -10.60
C GLY A 51 -6.81 -4.53 -9.43
N GLY A 52 -6.45 -5.35 -8.46
CA GLY A 52 -7.22 -5.60 -7.25
C GLY A 52 -7.18 -4.44 -6.26
N PRO A 53 -7.72 -4.66 -5.05
CA PRO A 53 -7.79 -3.64 -4.01
C PRO A 53 -6.40 -3.10 -3.61
N VAL A 54 -6.35 -1.79 -3.36
CA VAL A 54 -5.17 -1.11 -2.83
C VAL A 54 -5.47 -0.65 -1.41
N LEU A 55 -4.63 -1.05 -0.45
CA LEU A 55 -4.67 -0.54 0.91
C LEU A 55 -3.92 0.79 0.96
N LEU A 56 -4.53 1.80 1.58
CA LEU A 56 -4.00 3.13 1.71
C LEU A 56 -3.77 3.44 3.18
N PHE A 57 -2.60 3.97 3.49
CA PHE A 57 -2.21 4.34 4.84
C PHE A 57 -1.81 5.81 4.86
N ASP A 58 -2.26 6.55 5.87
CA ASP A 58 -1.59 7.77 6.25
C ASP A 58 -0.21 7.47 6.88
N ARG A 59 0.56 8.52 7.23
CA ARG A 59 1.89 8.33 7.83
C ARG A 59 1.85 7.66 9.20
N ALA A 60 0.86 7.98 10.04
CA ALA A 60 0.75 7.44 11.39
C ALA A 60 0.33 5.97 11.35
N GLU A 61 -0.66 5.64 10.52
CA GLU A 61 -1.12 4.27 10.28
C GLU A 61 0.00 3.40 9.72
N TRP A 62 0.77 3.89 8.75
CA TRP A 62 1.91 3.16 8.20
C TRP A 62 2.99 2.88 9.25
N ASN A 63 3.32 3.87 10.08
CA ASN A 63 4.27 3.69 11.17
C ASN A 63 3.76 2.67 12.22
N GLY A 64 2.47 2.73 12.55
CA GLY A 64 1.83 1.76 13.43
C GLY A 64 1.86 0.34 12.86
N PHE A 65 1.49 0.18 11.59
CA PHE A 65 1.56 -1.10 10.88
C PHE A 65 2.97 -1.69 10.89
N LEU A 66 4.00 -0.88 10.61
CA LEU A 66 5.39 -1.32 10.66
C LEU A 66 5.84 -1.72 12.07
N ALA A 67 5.40 -0.99 13.09
CA ALA A 67 5.69 -1.33 14.49
C ALA A 67 5.05 -2.67 14.88
N GLY A 68 3.76 -2.86 14.59
CA GLY A 68 3.06 -4.13 14.85
C GLY A 68 3.67 -5.30 14.10
N THR A 69 4.03 -5.11 12.82
CA THR A 69 4.72 -6.13 12.01
C THR A 69 6.06 -6.54 12.62
N ARG A 70 6.87 -5.58 13.09
CA ARG A 70 8.16 -5.87 13.74
C ARG A 70 8.00 -6.59 15.08
N ASN A 71 6.89 -6.33 15.77
CA ASN A 71 6.58 -6.94 17.05
C ASN A 71 5.90 -8.33 16.91
N GLY A 72 5.68 -8.82 15.68
CA GLY A 72 4.99 -10.10 15.43
C GLY A 72 3.51 -10.06 15.79
N GLU A 73 2.89 -8.88 15.84
CA GLU A 73 1.49 -8.71 16.23
C GLU A 73 0.52 -9.39 15.25
N PHE A 74 0.91 -9.46 13.99
CA PHE A 74 0.12 -10.03 12.90
C PHE A 74 0.52 -11.47 12.54
N ASP A 75 1.40 -12.10 13.33
CA ASP A 75 1.73 -13.51 13.14
C ASP A 75 0.50 -14.36 13.52
N LEU A 76 -0.14 -14.95 12.50
CA LEU A 76 -1.28 -15.83 12.69
C LEU A 76 -0.84 -17.06 13.51
N ARG A 77 -1.35 -17.19 14.73
CA ARG A 77 -1.15 -18.35 15.60
C ARG A 77 -2.17 -19.45 15.31
#